data_AF-A0A443DIF4-F1
#
_entry.id   AF-A0A443DIF4-F1
#
_cell.length_a   1.000
_cell.length_b   1.000
_cell.length_c   1.000
_cell.angle_alpha   90.00
_cell.angle_beta   90.00
_cell.angle_gamma   90.00
#
_symmetry.space_group_name_H-M   'P 1'
#
loop_
_entity.id
_entity.type
_entity.pdbx_description
1 polymer ?
#
loop_
_entity_poly.entity_id
_entity_poly.type
_entity_poly.pdbx_seq_one_letter_code
_entity_poly.pdbx_strand_id
1 'polypeptide(L)'
;MACRGCSPIGGTGWRASAAGGSNAFDAAVATAAALNVVEPFMSGFAGLGLATAWVAAEERVRVLDFVTRIPASFPEGRFTQRSELERGANAVSPPAGLAGWCELVERYGRMSLAEVFAPAISLAMDGFALSEFGADQFNEQLLLLPEWPELHASVSNNYARGSGTASVGTLIRQRELAQTLTDISMWSFI
;
A
#
# COMPACT_ATOMS: atom_id res chain seq x y z
N MET A 1 -5.15 17.31 14.81
CA MET A 1 -5.56 16.58 13.59
C MET A 1 -5.67 15.11 13.95
N ALA A 2 -6.70 14.40 13.49
CA ALA A 2 -6.90 12.97 13.77
C ALA A 2 -6.91 12.22 12.42
N CYS A 3 -6.01 11.25 12.25
CA CYS A 3 -6.01 10.35 11.10
C CYS A 3 -6.73 9.06 11.51
N ARG A 4 -7.78 8.67 10.76
CA ARG A 4 -8.51 7.42 10.96
C ARG A 4 -8.26 6.51 9.76
N GLY A 5 -7.50 5.43 9.96
CA GLY A 5 -7.41 4.30 9.03
C GLY A 5 -8.49 3.27 9.30
N CYS A 6 -8.72 2.35 8.35
CA CYS A 6 -9.71 1.28 8.48
C CYS A 6 -9.32 0.26 9.58
N SER A 7 -8.03 -0.10 9.68
CA SER A 7 -7.49 -0.84 10.82
C SER A 7 -6.95 0.05 11.94
N PRO A 8 -7.14 -0.36 13.23
CA PRO A 8 -6.47 0.26 14.37
C PRO A 8 -4.94 0.34 14.22
N ILE A 9 -4.32 -0.61 13.52
CA ILE A 9 -2.86 -0.69 13.29
C ILE A 9 -2.43 0.25 12.17
N GLY A 10 -3.19 0.36 11.08
CA GLY A 10 -2.91 1.39 10.05
C GLY A 10 -3.05 2.81 10.63
N GLY A 11 -3.94 2.97 11.60
CA GLY A 11 -4.08 4.16 12.43
C GLY A 11 -2.98 4.38 13.49
N THR A 12 -1.95 3.55 13.63
CA THR A 12 -0.80 3.88 14.50
C THR A 12 0.34 4.56 13.75
N GLY A 13 0.40 4.42 12.42
CA GLY A 13 1.38 5.10 11.57
C GLY A 13 1.40 6.62 11.78
N TRP A 14 0.22 7.25 11.96
CA TRP A 14 0.13 8.68 12.28
C TRP A 14 0.68 9.03 13.67
N ARG A 15 0.53 8.14 14.67
CA ARG A 15 0.98 8.42 16.05
C ARG A 15 2.49 8.45 16.13
N ALA A 16 3.16 7.57 15.38
CA ALA A 16 4.61 7.53 15.28
C ALA A 16 5.16 8.77 14.57
N SER A 17 4.51 9.25 13.49
CA SER A 17 4.96 10.45 12.76
C SER A 17 4.56 11.78 13.45
N ALA A 18 3.50 11.81 14.25
CA ALA A 18 3.04 13.02 14.95
C ALA A 18 4.00 13.55 16.02
N ALA A 19 4.95 12.74 16.49
CA ALA A 19 5.91 13.15 17.52
C ALA A 19 6.99 14.14 17.02
N GLY A 20 7.13 14.33 15.69
CA GLY A 20 8.27 15.04 15.08
C GLY A 20 7.98 16.38 14.38
N GLY A 21 6.81 17.01 14.57
CA GLY A 21 6.47 18.26 13.85
C GLY A 21 5.91 18.06 12.43
N SER A 22 5.45 16.84 12.14
CA SER A 22 4.75 16.46 10.90
C SER A 22 3.44 17.21 10.69
N ASN A 23 2.93 17.15 9.46
CA ASN A 23 1.63 17.70 9.11
C ASN A 23 0.65 16.65 8.56
N ALA A 24 -0.49 17.13 8.07
CA ALA A 24 -1.54 16.29 7.49
C ALA A 24 -1.08 15.39 6.35
N PHE A 25 -0.19 15.89 5.49
CA PHE A 25 0.29 15.22 4.28
C PHE A 25 1.27 14.10 4.66
N ASP A 26 2.23 14.39 5.55
CA ASP A 26 3.14 13.38 6.09
C ASP A 26 2.35 12.25 6.77
N ALA A 27 1.36 12.61 7.61
CA ALA A 27 0.54 11.64 8.33
C ALA A 27 -0.34 10.80 7.39
N ALA A 28 -0.89 11.39 6.32
CA ALA A 28 -1.68 10.67 5.33
C ALA A 28 -0.83 9.63 4.60
N VAL A 29 0.38 10.01 4.15
CA VAL A 29 1.28 9.08 3.44
C VAL A 29 1.84 8.01 4.38
N ALA A 30 2.22 8.36 5.62
CA ALA A 30 2.66 7.38 6.61
C ALA A 30 1.56 6.34 6.91
N THR A 31 0.31 6.77 7.03
CA THR A 31 -0.84 5.86 7.20
C THR A 31 -1.07 5.02 5.94
N ALA A 32 -1.00 5.59 4.74
CA ALA A 32 -1.14 4.83 3.50
C ALA A 32 -0.05 3.75 3.34
N ALA A 33 1.21 4.09 3.68
CA ALA A 33 2.32 3.14 3.69
C ALA A 33 2.13 2.04 4.74
N ALA A 34 1.63 2.37 5.94
CA ALA A 34 1.30 1.37 6.96
C ALA A 34 0.16 0.44 6.49
N LEU A 35 -0.88 0.97 5.86
CA LEU A 35 -1.99 0.19 5.29
C LEU A 35 -1.51 -0.74 4.17
N ASN A 36 -0.58 -0.30 3.32
CA ASN A 36 0.05 -1.17 2.32
C ASN A 36 0.75 -2.39 2.94
N VAL A 37 1.16 -2.33 4.21
CA VAL A 37 1.74 -3.46 4.93
C VAL A 37 0.66 -4.31 5.60
N VAL A 38 -0.27 -3.69 6.34
CA VAL A 38 -1.21 -4.42 7.21
C VAL A 38 -2.52 -4.81 6.55
N GLU A 39 -2.88 -4.17 5.44
CA GLU A 39 -4.07 -4.41 4.61
C GLU A 39 -3.71 -4.39 3.10
N PRO A 40 -2.77 -5.23 2.63
CA PRO A 40 -2.24 -5.15 1.27
C PRO A 40 -3.27 -5.51 0.18
N PHE A 41 -4.40 -6.12 0.55
CA PHE A 41 -5.50 -6.49 -0.34
C PHE A 41 -6.44 -5.31 -0.69
N MET A 42 -6.31 -4.15 -0.02
CA MET A 42 -7.15 -2.97 -0.29
C MET A 42 -6.43 -1.89 -1.08
N SER A 43 -5.22 -1.52 -0.63
CA SER A 43 -4.51 -0.34 -1.14
C SER A 43 -3.01 -0.50 -1.03
N GLY A 44 -2.27 0.12 -1.94
CA GLY A 44 -0.82 0.05 -1.91
C GLY A 44 -0.12 0.99 -2.87
N PHE A 45 1.20 1.08 -2.75
CA PHE A 45 2.00 1.95 -3.61
C PHE A 45 1.98 1.51 -5.09
N ALA A 46 1.71 0.22 -5.33
CA ALA A 46 1.54 -0.35 -6.66
C ALA A 46 0.13 -0.11 -7.26
N GLY A 47 -0.75 0.59 -6.53
CA GLY A 47 -2.08 0.95 -7.00
C GLY A 47 -2.12 2.32 -7.67
N LEU A 48 -3.28 2.97 -7.55
CA LEU A 48 -3.60 4.29 -8.07
C LEU A 48 -4.60 4.99 -7.15
N GLY A 49 -4.88 6.28 -7.36
CA GLY A 49 -5.84 6.97 -6.51
C GLY A 49 -5.87 8.49 -6.65
N LEU A 50 -6.58 9.12 -5.71
CA LEU A 50 -6.77 10.56 -5.61
C LEU A 50 -6.48 11.00 -4.17
N ALA A 51 -5.76 12.11 -4.00
CA ALA A 51 -5.60 12.76 -2.71
C ALA A 51 -6.26 14.13 -2.73
N THR A 52 -7.36 14.29 -1.99
CA THR A 52 -8.06 15.57 -1.84
C THR A 52 -7.73 16.17 -0.49
N ALA A 53 -7.23 17.40 -0.47
CA ALA A 53 -6.79 18.05 0.75
C ALA A 53 -7.13 19.55 0.76
N TRP A 54 -7.50 20.07 1.93
CA TRP A 54 -7.49 21.50 2.19
C TRP A 54 -6.05 21.95 2.48
N VAL A 55 -5.49 22.79 1.61
CA VAL A 55 -4.15 23.35 1.81
C VAL A 55 -4.29 24.70 2.51
N ALA A 56 -4.08 24.71 3.82
CA ALA A 56 -4.30 25.90 4.65
C ALA A 56 -3.49 27.12 4.19
N ALA A 57 -2.24 26.92 3.76
CA ALA A 57 -1.38 28.00 3.25
C ALA A 57 -1.88 28.62 1.93
N GLU A 58 -2.73 27.91 1.20
CA GLU A 58 -3.31 28.37 -0.06
C GLU A 58 -4.79 28.76 0.06
N GLU A 59 -5.41 28.55 1.24
CA GLU A 59 -6.84 28.74 1.50
C GLU A 59 -7.75 28.10 0.43
N ARG A 60 -7.37 26.92 -0.07
CA ARG A 60 -8.15 26.19 -1.08
C ARG A 60 -8.02 24.68 -0.97
N VAL A 61 -8.99 23.99 -1.54
CA VAL A 61 -8.92 22.56 -1.80
C VAL A 61 -8.02 22.29 -3.00
N ARG A 62 -7.14 21.31 -2.87
CA ARG A 62 -6.35 20.72 -3.94
C ARG A 62 -6.69 19.25 -4.08
N VAL A 63 -6.59 18.76 -5.32
CA VAL A 63 -6.69 17.34 -5.63
C VAL A 63 -5.43 16.95 -6.39
N LEU A 64 -4.70 15.97 -5.87
CA LEU A 64 -3.67 15.28 -6.62
C LEU A 64 -4.29 14.02 -7.23
N ASP A 65 -4.30 13.96 -8.56
CA ASP A 65 -4.77 12.83 -9.32
C ASP A 65 -3.58 11.98 -9.78
N PHE A 66 -3.50 10.76 -9.27
CA PHE A 66 -2.53 9.74 -9.67
C PHE A 66 -3.25 8.47 -10.14
N VAL A 67 -4.42 8.63 -10.77
CA VAL A 67 -5.10 7.57 -11.52
C VAL A 67 -4.39 7.36 -12.85
N THR A 68 -3.95 6.13 -13.11
CA THR A 68 -3.22 5.84 -14.35
C THR A 68 -4.15 5.62 -15.53
N ARG A 69 -3.59 5.87 -16.72
CA ARG A 69 -4.28 5.68 -18.00
C ARG A 69 -4.03 4.26 -18.51
N ILE A 70 -4.96 3.78 -19.32
CA ILE A 70 -4.79 2.55 -20.07
C ILE A 70 -3.61 2.73 -21.04
N PRO A 71 -2.61 1.81 -21.03
CA PRO A 71 -1.50 1.88 -21.97
C PRO A 71 -1.97 1.83 -23.42
N ALA A 72 -1.31 2.57 -24.31
CA ALA A 72 -1.61 2.53 -25.75
C ALA A 72 -1.41 1.14 -26.38
N SER A 73 -0.59 0.28 -25.75
CA SER A 73 -0.37 -1.11 -26.15
C SER A 73 -1.46 -2.07 -25.67
N PHE A 74 -2.45 -1.61 -24.90
CA PHE A 74 -3.54 -2.44 -24.41
C PHE A 74 -4.35 -2.98 -25.60
N PRO A 75 -4.55 -4.31 -25.71
CA PRO A 75 -5.18 -4.91 -26.88
C PRO A 75 -6.71 -4.78 -26.83
N GLU A 76 -7.20 -3.56 -27.04
CA GLU A 76 -8.63 -3.26 -27.11
C GLU A 76 -9.31 -4.15 -28.17
N GLY A 77 -10.41 -4.81 -27.80
CA GLY A 77 -11.16 -5.73 -28.67
C GLY A 77 -10.66 -7.18 -28.67
N ARG A 78 -9.54 -7.51 -28.02
CA ARG A 78 -9.11 -8.92 -27.85
C ARG A 78 -10.01 -9.69 -26.87
N PHE A 79 -10.51 -9.02 -25.85
CA PHE A 79 -11.26 -9.63 -24.76
C PHE A 79 -12.75 -9.66 -25.07
N THR A 80 -13.40 -10.78 -24.77
CA THR A 80 -14.83 -11.02 -25.05
C THR A 80 -15.67 -11.04 -23.77
N GLN A 81 -15.03 -11.32 -22.63
CA GLN A 81 -15.67 -11.42 -21.33
C GLN A 81 -14.93 -10.58 -20.29
N ARG A 82 -15.68 -10.04 -19.32
CA ARG A 82 -15.12 -9.23 -18.23
C ARG A 82 -14.14 -10.02 -17.36
N SER A 83 -14.39 -11.31 -17.15
CA SER A 83 -13.53 -12.20 -16.35
C SER A 83 -12.08 -12.26 -16.86
N GLU A 84 -11.84 -12.01 -18.16
CA GLU A 84 -10.50 -11.94 -18.75
C GLU A 84 -9.68 -10.72 -18.27
N LEU A 85 -10.35 -9.75 -17.63
CA LEU A 85 -9.78 -8.50 -17.10
C LEU A 85 -9.86 -8.41 -15.58
N GLU A 86 -10.31 -9.47 -14.89
CA GLU A 86 -10.40 -9.49 -13.43
C GLU A 86 -9.10 -9.95 -12.76
N ARG A 87 -8.26 -10.70 -13.48
CA ARG A 87 -7.02 -11.30 -12.95
C ARG A 87 -5.89 -11.33 -13.97
N GLY A 88 -4.67 -11.54 -13.48
CA GLY A 88 -3.47 -11.63 -14.30
C GLY A 88 -3.01 -10.28 -14.84
N ALA A 89 -2.00 -10.30 -15.72
CA ALA A 89 -1.32 -9.09 -16.18
C ALA A 89 -2.23 -8.08 -16.91
N ASN A 90 -3.28 -8.55 -17.59
CA ASN A 90 -4.20 -7.67 -18.33
C ASN A 90 -5.10 -6.83 -17.40
N ALA A 91 -5.26 -7.25 -16.14
CA ALA A 91 -6.02 -6.52 -15.14
C ALA A 91 -5.22 -5.38 -14.49
N VAL A 92 -3.91 -5.28 -14.78
CA VAL A 92 -2.99 -4.35 -14.13
C VAL A 92 -2.77 -3.11 -14.99
N SER A 93 -3.10 -1.94 -14.45
CA SER A 93 -2.66 -0.65 -14.97
C SER A 93 -1.24 -0.32 -14.46
N PRO A 94 -0.48 0.57 -15.12
CA PRO A 94 0.77 1.06 -14.56
C PRO A 94 0.58 1.58 -13.12
N PRO A 95 1.48 1.25 -12.17
CA PRO A 95 1.37 1.72 -10.80
C PRO A 95 1.69 3.23 -10.70
N ALA A 96 0.92 3.97 -9.90
CA ALA A 96 1.18 5.39 -9.64
C ALA A 96 0.98 5.81 -8.17
N GLY A 97 0.53 4.91 -7.29
CA GLY A 97 0.36 5.18 -5.87
C GLY A 97 1.64 5.77 -5.25
N LEU A 98 2.79 5.17 -5.54
CA LEU A 98 4.08 5.66 -5.04
C LEU A 98 4.38 7.10 -5.50
N ALA A 99 4.20 7.40 -6.78
CA ALA A 99 4.46 8.74 -7.31
C ALA A 99 3.55 9.79 -6.66
N GLY A 100 2.27 9.44 -6.43
CA GLY A 100 1.34 10.29 -5.70
C GLY A 100 1.76 10.54 -4.25
N TRP A 101 2.28 9.51 -3.57
CA TRP A 101 2.78 9.62 -2.20
C TRP A 101 4.02 10.51 -2.11
N CYS A 102 4.99 10.33 -3.01
CA CYS A 102 6.20 11.16 -3.06
C CYS A 102 5.85 12.62 -3.35
N GLU A 103 5.02 12.90 -4.36
CA GLU A 103 4.62 14.28 -4.70
C GLU A 103 3.93 14.98 -3.51
N LEU A 104 3.09 14.29 -2.73
CA LEU A 104 2.47 14.87 -1.54
C LEU A 104 3.49 15.24 -0.47
N VAL A 105 4.44 14.35 -0.17
CA VAL A 105 5.48 14.60 0.84
C VAL A 105 6.43 15.70 0.38
N GLU A 106 6.88 15.66 -0.88
CA GLU A 106 7.81 16.64 -1.42
C GLU A 106 7.19 18.05 -1.51
N ARG A 107 5.94 18.16 -1.97
CA ARG A 107 5.29 19.45 -2.17
C ARG A 107 4.76 20.05 -0.87
N TYR A 108 4.20 19.21 0.01
CA TYR A 108 3.44 19.68 1.17
C TYR A 108 3.91 19.11 2.49
N GLY A 109 4.74 18.08 2.50
CA GLY A 109 5.24 17.44 3.72
C GLY A 109 6.25 18.30 4.48
N ARG A 110 6.60 17.83 5.67
CA ARG A 110 7.64 18.42 6.54
C ARG A 110 8.70 17.40 6.95
N MET A 111 8.50 16.13 6.59
CA MET A 111 9.40 15.03 6.89
C MET A 111 10.03 14.50 5.60
N SER A 112 11.16 13.83 5.71
CA SER A 112 11.73 13.05 4.62
C SER A 112 10.91 11.78 4.35
N LEU A 113 11.01 11.23 3.14
CA LEU A 113 10.38 9.93 2.81
C LEU A 113 10.85 8.80 3.74
N ALA A 114 12.12 8.81 4.15
CA ALA A 114 12.66 7.89 5.15
C ALA A 114 11.90 7.94 6.47
N GLU A 115 11.63 9.14 6.99
CA GLU A 115 10.87 9.30 8.22
C GLU A 115 9.39 8.93 8.05
N VAL A 116 8.79 9.26 6.90
CA VAL A 116 7.39 8.93 6.59
C VAL A 116 7.17 7.41 6.44
N PHE A 117 8.11 6.69 5.83
CA PHE A 117 8.00 5.24 5.62
C PHE A 117 8.52 4.40 6.79
N ALA A 118 9.31 4.96 7.71
CA ALA A 118 9.85 4.23 8.85
C ALA A 118 8.82 3.38 9.63
N PRO A 119 7.59 3.85 9.93
CA PRO A 119 6.59 3.03 10.60
C PRO A 119 6.18 1.80 9.79
N ALA A 120 6.00 1.96 8.47
CA ALA A 120 5.63 0.87 7.57
C ALA A 120 6.78 -0.14 7.44
N ILE A 121 8.03 0.33 7.36
CA ILE A 121 9.23 -0.51 7.31
C ILE A 121 9.34 -1.35 8.59
N SER A 122 9.16 -0.77 9.77
CA SER A 122 9.17 -1.50 11.05
C SER A 122 8.03 -2.53 11.10
N LEU A 123 6.80 -2.16 10.73
CA LEU A 123 5.68 -3.12 10.66
C LEU A 123 5.98 -4.31 9.73
N ALA A 124 6.58 -4.04 8.56
CA ALA A 124 6.91 -5.07 7.58
C ALA A 124 8.06 -5.98 8.06
N MET A 125 9.05 -5.42 8.77
CA MET A 125 10.24 -6.13 9.23
C MET A 125 9.99 -6.93 10.53
N ASP A 126 9.46 -6.26 11.55
CA ASP A 126 9.24 -6.82 12.88
C ASP A 126 8.01 -7.74 12.89
N GLY A 127 7.02 -7.33 12.10
CA GLY A 127 5.77 -8.02 11.87
C GLY A 127 4.60 -7.44 12.66
N PHE A 128 3.41 -7.89 12.30
CA PHE A 128 2.15 -7.49 12.94
C PHE A 128 1.22 -8.70 13.08
N ALA A 129 0.34 -8.64 14.08
CA ALA A 129 -0.67 -9.66 14.30
C ALA A 129 -1.81 -9.48 13.28
N LEU A 130 -2.14 -10.56 12.58
CA LEU A 130 -3.21 -10.57 11.58
C LEU A 130 -4.57 -10.34 12.23
N SER A 131 -5.36 -9.41 11.68
CA SER A 131 -6.74 -9.16 12.11
C SER A 131 -7.70 -10.22 11.57
N GLU A 132 -8.92 -10.27 12.11
CA GLU A 132 -10.01 -11.13 11.61
C GLU A 132 -10.28 -10.86 10.13
N PHE A 133 -10.54 -9.59 9.77
CA PHE A 133 -10.76 -9.19 8.38
C PHE A 133 -9.57 -9.54 7.47
N GLY A 134 -8.33 -9.39 7.95
CA GLY A 134 -7.15 -9.78 7.18
C GLY A 134 -7.05 -11.29 6.95
N ALA A 135 -7.42 -12.10 7.94
CA ALA A 135 -7.45 -13.56 7.80
C ALA A 135 -8.49 -14.00 6.76
N ASP A 136 -9.68 -13.41 6.79
CA ASP A 136 -10.74 -13.70 5.80
C ASP A 136 -10.27 -13.36 4.39
N GLN A 137 -9.77 -12.13 4.19
CA GLN A 137 -9.31 -11.65 2.89
C GLN A 137 -8.17 -12.50 2.33
N PHE A 138 -7.20 -12.91 3.16
CA PHE A 138 -6.13 -13.80 2.71
C PHE A 138 -6.65 -15.20 2.39
N ASN A 139 -7.49 -15.80 3.23
CA ASN A 139 -8.03 -17.14 2.97
C ASN A 139 -8.84 -17.18 1.66
N GLU A 140 -9.60 -16.13 1.34
CA GLU A 140 -10.28 -16.03 0.04
C GLU A 140 -9.30 -16.08 -1.14
N GLN A 141 -8.17 -15.38 -1.06
CA GLN A 141 -7.17 -15.38 -2.14
C GLN A 141 -6.34 -16.67 -2.17
N LEU A 142 -6.09 -17.31 -1.03
CA LEU A 142 -5.34 -18.57 -0.96
C LEU A 142 -6.05 -19.70 -1.73
N LEU A 143 -7.38 -19.68 -1.82
CA LEU A 143 -8.17 -20.64 -2.61
C LEU A 143 -7.87 -20.57 -4.12
N LEU A 144 -7.35 -19.44 -4.59
CA LEU A 144 -7.07 -19.19 -6.01
C LEU A 144 -5.61 -19.48 -6.39
N LEU A 145 -4.72 -19.64 -5.41
CA LEU A 145 -3.32 -19.90 -5.68
C LEU A 145 -3.01 -21.16 -6.51
N PRO A 146 -3.82 -22.24 -6.49
CA PRO A 146 -3.59 -23.38 -7.39
C PRO A 146 -3.59 -23.01 -8.88
N GLU A 147 -4.22 -21.90 -9.27
CA GLU A 147 -4.21 -21.39 -10.64
C GLU A 147 -2.90 -20.66 -11.01
N TRP A 148 -2.10 -20.28 -10.00
CA TRP A 148 -0.90 -19.45 -10.14
C TRP A 148 0.28 -20.05 -9.35
N PRO A 149 0.77 -21.25 -9.73
CA PRO A 149 1.78 -22.00 -8.97
C PRO A 149 3.09 -21.21 -8.76
N GLU A 150 3.43 -20.31 -9.68
CA GLU A 150 4.59 -19.43 -9.59
C GLU A 150 4.52 -18.41 -8.44
N LEU A 151 3.31 -18.06 -7.99
CA LEU A 151 3.08 -17.15 -6.85
C LEU A 151 2.90 -17.88 -5.52
N HIS A 152 2.64 -19.19 -5.56
CA HIS A 152 2.24 -19.95 -4.38
C HIS A 152 3.29 -19.89 -3.25
N ALA A 153 4.57 -20.04 -3.58
CA ALA A 153 5.63 -20.02 -2.58
C ALA A 153 5.77 -18.65 -1.90
N SER A 154 5.75 -17.55 -2.66
CA SER A 154 5.91 -16.20 -2.09
C SER A 154 4.69 -15.78 -1.28
N VAL A 155 3.48 -16.00 -1.81
CA VAL A 155 2.23 -15.66 -1.10
C VAL A 155 2.06 -16.52 0.15
N SER A 156 2.30 -17.83 0.05
CA SER A 156 2.19 -18.73 1.20
C SER A 156 3.23 -18.41 2.27
N ASN A 157 4.46 -18.06 1.91
CA ASN A 157 5.49 -17.68 2.89
C ASN A 157 5.13 -16.37 3.62
N ASN A 158 4.65 -15.37 2.87
CA ASN A 158 4.35 -14.06 3.44
C ASN A 158 3.06 -14.04 4.27
N TYR A 159 2.01 -14.73 3.83
CA TYR A 159 0.66 -14.56 4.39
C TYR A 159 0.07 -15.81 5.04
N ALA A 160 0.54 -17.01 4.67
CA ALA A 160 0.07 -18.28 5.24
C ALA A 160 1.14 -19.04 6.05
N ARG A 161 2.37 -18.51 6.13
CA ARG A 161 3.53 -19.13 6.79
C ARG A 161 3.79 -20.58 6.37
N GLY A 162 3.48 -20.93 5.12
CA GLY A 162 3.60 -22.30 4.61
C GLY A 162 2.51 -23.27 5.09
N SER A 163 1.54 -22.83 5.90
CA SER A 163 0.44 -23.66 6.38
C SER A 163 -0.71 -23.82 5.39
N GLY A 164 -0.74 -22.98 4.33
CA GLY A 164 -1.84 -22.95 3.36
C GLY A 164 -3.10 -22.21 3.84
N THR A 165 -3.11 -21.66 5.05
CA THR A 165 -4.21 -20.83 5.59
C THR A 165 -3.65 -19.64 6.38
N ALA A 166 -4.38 -18.53 6.41
CA ALA A 166 -4.11 -17.38 7.26
C ALA A 166 -5.00 -17.43 8.51
N SER A 167 -4.40 -17.39 9.70
CA SER A 167 -5.14 -17.44 10.98
C SER A 167 -5.01 -16.12 11.75
N VAL A 168 -6.09 -15.72 12.43
CA VAL A 168 -6.11 -14.52 13.29
C VAL A 168 -4.98 -14.58 14.33
N GLY A 169 -4.31 -13.44 14.56
CA GLY A 169 -3.21 -13.34 15.51
C GLY A 169 -1.86 -13.89 14.99
N THR A 170 -1.83 -14.52 13.81
CA THR A 170 -0.57 -14.94 13.18
C THR A 170 0.33 -13.73 12.98
N LEU A 171 1.60 -13.86 13.38
CA LEU A 171 2.59 -12.81 13.16
C LEU A 171 3.10 -12.85 11.71
N ILE A 172 2.63 -11.89 10.92
CA ILE A 172 2.98 -11.71 9.51
C ILE A 172 4.24 -10.83 9.41
N ARG A 173 5.17 -11.23 8.54
CA ARG A 173 6.41 -10.47 8.24
C ARG A 173 6.60 -10.43 6.74
N GLN A 174 6.97 -9.26 6.21
CA GLN A 174 7.11 -8.98 4.78
C GLN A 174 8.48 -8.33 4.54
N ARG A 175 9.55 -9.11 4.60
CA ARG A 175 10.93 -8.58 4.62
C ARG A 175 11.34 -7.94 3.30
N GLU A 176 10.89 -8.52 2.20
CA GLU A 176 11.11 -8.03 0.84
C GLU A 176 10.38 -6.69 0.63
N LEU A 177 9.18 -6.54 1.20
CA LEU A 177 8.45 -5.29 1.18
C LEU A 177 9.15 -4.22 2.03
N ALA A 178 9.65 -4.58 3.21
CA ALA A 178 10.43 -3.66 4.04
C ALA A 178 11.70 -3.17 3.32
N GLN A 179 12.41 -4.07 2.62
CA GLN A 179 13.57 -3.71 1.81
C GLN A 179 13.17 -2.76 0.68
N THR A 180 12.10 -3.07 -0.04
CA THR A 180 11.57 -2.23 -1.12
C THR A 180 11.26 -0.81 -0.62
N LEU A 181 10.54 -0.69 0.50
CA LEU A 181 10.23 0.61 1.10
C LEU A 181 11.49 1.35 1.58
N THR A 182 12.49 0.62 2.08
CA THR A 182 13.79 1.20 2.48
C THR A 182 14.52 1.78 1.26
N ASP A 183 14.63 1.01 0.17
CA ASP A 183 15.32 1.42 -1.05
C ASP A 183 14.66 2.65 -1.66
N ILE A 184 13.32 2.66 -1.73
CA ILE A 184 12.53 3.81 -2.19
C ILE A 184 12.80 5.03 -1.30
N SER A 185 12.83 4.85 0.03
CA SER A 185 12.98 5.97 0.96
C SER A 185 14.35 6.66 0.90
N MET A 186 15.37 5.96 0.39
CA MET A 186 16.71 6.50 0.16
C MET A 186 16.87 7.06 -1.25
N TRP A 187 15.89 6.87 -2.13
CA TRP A 187 15.97 7.33 -3.50
C TRP A 187 15.65 8.82 -3.56
N SER A 188 16.63 9.61 -3.98
CA SER A 188 16.44 11.03 -4.28
C SER A 188 16.03 11.16 -5.74
N PHE A 189 14.89 11.78 -6.03
CA PHE A 189 14.57 12.22 -7.39
C PHE A 189 15.60 13.29 -7.78
N ILE A 190 16.47 12.98 -8.74
CA ILE A 190 17.44 13.90 -9.36
C ILE A 190 16.84 14.37 -10.68
#